data_AF-A0A359LZJ9-F1
#
_entry.id   AF-A0A359LZJ9-F1
#
_cell.length_a   1.000
_cell.length_b   1.000
_cell.length_c   1.000
_cell.angle_alpha   90.00
_cell.angle_beta   90.00
_cell.angle_gamma   90.00
#
_symmetry.space_group_name_H-M   'P 1'
#
loop_
_entity.id
_entity.type
_entity.pdbx_description
1 polymer ?
#
loop_
_entity_poly.entity_id
_entity_poly.type
_entity_poly.pdbx_seq_one_letter_code
_entity_poly.pdbx_strand_id
1 'polypeptide(L)' 'RYWGFVPRENITGKPVLVWWSYDAPTERLIDSTPTFEHIADIALNFFSKTRWDRTMRLVRSYP' A
#
# COMPACT_ATOMS: atom_id res chain seq x y z
N ARG A 1 -19.48 -2.29 -7.82
CA ARG A 1 -20.94 -2.09 -7.66
C ARG A 1 -21.69 -3.43 -7.45
N TYR A 2 -21.00 -4.55 -7.23
CA TYR A 2 -21.60 -5.89 -7.33
C TYR A 2 -22.18 -6.45 -6.01
N TRP A 3 -21.94 -5.79 -4.86
CA TRP A 3 -22.20 -6.35 -3.52
C TRP A 3 -23.22 -5.56 -2.69
N GLY A 4 -23.93 -4.59 -3.28
CA GLY A 4 -24.90 -3.75 -2.58
C GLY A 4 -24.28 -2.63 -1.73
N PHE A 5 -25.05 -2.15 -0.73
CA PHE A 5 -24.65 -1.09 0.20
C PHE A 5 -23.91 -1.63 1.42
N VAL A 6 -23.00 -0.84 1.98
CA VAL A 6 -22.22 -1.19 3.18
C VAL A 6 -22.90 -0.58 4.43
N PRO A 7 -23.23 -1.37 5.47
CA PRO A 7 -23.74 -0.84 6.74
C PRO A 7 -22.76 0.14 7.39
N ARG A 8 -23.28 1.17 8.08
CA ARG A 8 -22.46 2.29 8.59
C ARG A 8 -21.46 1.85 9.65
N GLU A 9 -21.85 0.88 10.47
CA GLU A 9 -21.02 0.28 11.53
C GLU A 9 -19.75 -0.40 11.02
N ASN A 10 -19.73 -0.84 9.75
CA ASN A 10 -18.57 -1.48 9.14
C ASN A 10 -17.58 -0.47 8.54
N ILE A 11 -17.89 0.83 8.59
CA ILE A 11 -17.01 1.89 8.07
C ILE A 11 -15.96 2.23 9.13
N THR A 12 -14.75 1.71 8.98
CA THR A 12 -13.65 1.92 9.93
C THR A 12 -13.11 3.36 9.96
N GLY A 13 -13.12 4.06 8.82
CA GLY A 13 -12.63 5.44 8.76
C GLY A 13 -12.28 5.94 7.36
N LYS A 14 -11.63 7.10 7.32
CA LYS A 14 -11.18 7.75 6.08
C LYS A 14 -9.65 7.72 6.00
N PRO A 15 -9.06 7.28 4.88
CA PRO A 15 -7.61 7.39 4.69
C PRO A 15 -7.20 8.86 4.61
N VAL A 16 -6.12 9.21 5.32
CA VAL A 16 -5.65 10.61 5.43
C VAL A 16 -4.31 10.85 4.74
N LEU A 17 -3.38 9.89 4.82
CA LEU A 17 -2.00 10.08 4.40
C LEU A 17 -1.45 8.78 3.81
N VAL A 18 -0.72 8.89 2.70
CA VAL A 18 0.15 7.82 2.23
C VAL A 18 1.50 7.98 2.94
N TRP A 19 1.74 7.16 3.96
CA TRP A 19 3.03 7.16 4.65
C TRP A 19 4.15 6.67 3.72
N TRP A 20 3.96 5.52 3.08
CA TRP A 20 4.98 4.90 2.24
C TRP A 20 4.35 4.07 1.12
N SER A 21 5.02 4.01 -0.03
CA SER A 21 4.61 3.21 -1.19
C SER A 21 5.83 2.63 -1.87
N TYR A 22 5.83 1.31 -2.03
CA TYR A 22 6.90 0.55 -2.66
C TYR A 22 6.35 -0.21 -3.86
N ASP A 23 7.14 -0.28 -4.93
CA ASP A 23 6.80 -1.06 -6.11
C ASP A 23 7.19 -2.54 -5.92
N ALA A 24 6.24 -3.34 -5.45
CA ALA A 24 6.43 -4.78 -5.25
C ALA A 24 5.76 -5.60 -6.37
N PRO A 25 6.44 -6.62 -6.93
CA PRO A 25 5.83 -7.55 -7.88
C PRO A 25 4.73 -8.38 -7.21
N THR A 26 3.71 -8.76 -7.98
CA THR A 26 2.45 -9.33 -7.47
C THR A 26 2.63 -10.70 -6.84
N GLU A 27 3.61 -11.47 -7.33
CA GLU A 27 4.01 -12.78 -6.82
C GLU A 27 4.43 -12.70 -5.34
N ARG A 28 4.94 -11.55 -4.90
CA ARG A 28 5.42 -11.32 -3.53
C ARG A 28 4.31 -10.95 -2.54
N LEU A 29 3.09 -10.64 -3.02
CA LEU A 29 1.95 -10.35 -2.15
C LEU A 29 1.24 -11.63 -1.67
N ILE A 30 1.52 -12.77 -2.30
CA ILE A 30 0.89 -14.06 -2.00
C ILE A 30 1.62 -14.77 -0.86
N ASP A 31 2.95 -14.64 -0.80
CA ASP A 31 3.77 -15.21 0.26
C ASP A 31 3.74 -14.32 1.51
N SER A 32 2.90 -14.68 2.48
CA SER A 32 2.71 -13.94 3.74
C SER A 32 3.93 -13.97 4.68
N THR A 33 5.00 -14.69 4.32
CA THR A 33 6.21 -14.82 5.13
C THR A 33 7.35 -14.01 4.47
N PRO A 34 7.80 -12.90 5.07
CA PRO A 34 8.91 -12.14 4.50
C PRO A 34 10.21 -12.95 4.58
N THR A 35 10.60 -13.54 3.45
CA THR A 35 11.90 -14.22 3.31
C THR A 35 13.04 -13.20 3.38
N PHE A 36 14.20 -13.61 3.90
CA PHE A 36 15.41 -12.76 3.97
C PHE A 36 15.77 -12.12 2.61
N GLU A 37 15.61 -12.86 1.52
CA GLU A 37 15.81 -12.36 0.16
C GLU A 37 14.88 -11.20 -0.21
N HIS A 38 13.66 -11.17 0.34
CA HIS A 38 12.72 -10.07 0.12
C HIS A 38 13.16 -8.80 0.82
N ILE A 39 13.64 -8.93 2.06
CA ILE A 39 14.18 -7.80 2.83
C ILE A 39 15.45 -7.27 2.16
N ALA A 40 16.32 -8.15 1.68
CA ALA A 40 17.52 -7.78 0.95
C ALA A 40 17.20 -7.04 -0.37
N ASP A 41 16.23 -7.55 -1.15
CA ASP A 41 15.79 -6.87 -2.39
C ASP A 41 15.19 -5.50 -2.11
N ILE A 42 14.38 -5.37 -1.05
CA ILE A 42 13.85 -4.07 -0.61
C ILE A 42 14.99 -3.14 -0.23
N ALA A 43 15.99 -3.59 0.53
CA ALA A 43 17.11 -2.76 0.95
C ALA A 43 17.95 -2.29 -0.25
N LEU A 44 18.26 -3.18 -1.19
CA LEU A 44 19.04 -2.87 -2.40
C LEU A 44 18.28 -1.94 -3.34
N ASN A 45 16.98 -2.14 -3.48
CA ASN A 45 16.12 -1.33 -4.36
C ASN A 45 15.35 -0.25 -3.60
N PHE A 46 15.77 0.09 -2.38
CA PHE A 46 15.01 0.98 -1.50
C PHE A 46 14.81 2.35 -2.15
N PHE A 47 15.86 2.90 -2.76
CA PHE A 47 15.78 4.22 -3.38
C PHE A 47 15.18 4.19 -4.78
N SER A 48 15.36 3.10 -5.53
CA SER A 48 14.93 2.99 -6.93
C SER A 48 13.45 2.61 -7.07
N LYS A 49 12.95 1.69 -6.25
CA LYS A 49 11.57 1.18 -6.30
C LYS A 49 10.62 1.87 -5.32
N THR A 50 11.14 2.68 -4.39
CA THR A 50 10.26 3.53 -3.56
C THR A 50 9.66 4.64 -4.42
N ARG A 51 8.33 4.74 -4.38
CA ARG A 51 7.57 5.76 -5.10
C ARG A 51 7.49 7.01 -4.24
N TRP A 52 8.59 7.77 -4.25
CA TRP A 52 8.76 8.98 -3.43
C TRP A 52 7.69 10.03 -3.70
N ASP A 53 7.20 10.15 -4.94
CA ASP A 53 6.14 11.07 -5.36
C ASP A 53 4.80 10.85 -4.62
N ARG A 54 4.60 9.64 -4.06
CA ARG A 54 3.40 9.27 -3.31
C ARG A 54 3.60 9.34 -1.80
N THR A 55 4.84 9.44 -1.31
CA THR A 55 5.13 9.53 0.12
C THR A 55 4.66 10.87 0.67
N MET A 56 4.15 10.86 1.90
CA MET A 56 3.60 12.04 2.59
C MET A 56 2.47 12.76 1.84
N ARG A 57 1.84 12.08 0.88
CA ARG A 57 0.75 12.66 0.09
C ARG A 57 -0.57 12.54 0.84
N LEU A 58 -1.22 13.68 1.07
CA LEU A 58 -2.56 13.74 1.64
C LEU A 58 -3.57 13.11 0.66
N VAL A 59 -4.33 12.14 1.16
CA VAL A 59 -5.36 11.46 0.37
C VAL A 59 -6.59 12.36 0.31
N ARG A 60 -6.89 12.87 -0.88
CA ARG A 60 -8.16 13.54 -1.15
C ARG A 60 -9.14 12.50 -1.63
N SER A 61 -10.18 12.25 -0.84
CA SER A 61 -11.39 11.63 -1.38
C SER A 61 -11.97 12.60 -2.41
N TYR A 62 -12.43 12.08 -3.55
CA TYR A 62 -12.99 12.84 -4.68
C TYR A 62 -13.88 14.01 -4.20
N PRO A 63 -13.88 15.18 -4.87
CA PRO A 63 -14.89 16.21 -4.60
C PRO A 63 -16.30 15.69 -4.85
#